data_AF-A0A6J7IYJ5-F1
#
_entry.id   AF-A0A6J7IYJ5-F1
#
_cell.length_a   1.000
_cell.length_b   1.000
_cell.length_c   1.000
_cell.angle_alpha   90.00
_cell.angle_beta   90.00
_cell.angle_gamma   90.00
#
_symmetry.space_group_name_H-M   'P 1'
#
loop_
_entity.id
_entity.type
_entity.pdbx_description
1 polymer ?
#
loop_
_entity_poly.entity_id
_entity_poly.type
_entity_poly.pdbx_seq_one_letter_code
_entity_poly.pdbx_strand_id
1 'polypeptide(L)'
;MSVVFITVLFGIVGLALVSGLGAEGVTDKVFEVTAIDGVPLSDPSAVLFSLSTSFVGSWLTEVFAVIVLTSLFAATLAFQNSASRYLFSMGRAGVLPKSLDKVNGRQSPMVATSIVSVLALALVVVSIIFAWDPILNLFYWFGAVAVIAIVLTEILVSLSVIVYFRRTKEDTRVWHTLIAPILAIIGLVIGEYMLMSRFNLFSGTASGEGGPWEMNTTGWILVLLTFAVFVVGLLVGLLRKGRENYDSVRNFVS
;
A
#
# COMPACT_ATOMS: atom_id res chain seq x y z
N MET A 1 -13.93 14.40 -12.29
CA MET A 1 -15.15 13.57 -12.23
C MET A 1 -14.95 12.30 -11.40
N SER A 2 -13.86 11.55 -11.59
CA SER A 2 -13.61 10.29 -10.85
C SER A 2 -13.58 10.44 -9.32
N VAL A 3 -12.92 11.47 -8.79
CA VAL A 3 -12.86 11.71 -7.33
C VAL A 3 -14.26 11.94 -6.74
N VAL A 4 -15.09 12.76 -7.40
CA VAL A 4 -16.46 13.04 -6.96
C VAL A 4 -17.29 11.76 -7.00
N PHE A 5 -17.18 10.98 -8.08
CA PHE A 5 -17.91 9.72 -8.21
C PHE A 5 -17.55 8.73 -7.10
N ILE A 6 -16.25 8.53 -6.83
CA ILE A 6 -15.77 7.64 -5.75
C ILE A 6 -16.26 8.16 -4.39
N THR A 7 -16.15 9.46 -4.14
CA THR A 7 -16.57 10.07 -2.87
C THR A 7 -18.07 9.87 -2.62
N VAL A 8 -18.90 10.11 -3.64
CA VAL A 8 -20.35 9.92 -3.55
C VAL A 8 -20.69 8.44 -3.32
N LEU A 9 -20.04 7.53 -4.06
CA LEU A 9 -20.25 6.10 -3.91
C LEU A 9 -19.90 5.62 -2.49
N PHE A 10 -18.72 5.98 -1.97
CA PHE A 10 -18.31 5.65 -0.60
C PHE A 10 -19.24 6.27 0.44
N GLY A 11 -19.69 7.51 0.23
CA GLY A 11 -20.65 8.17 1.11
C GLY A 11 -21.98 7.44 1.18
N ILE A 12 -22.53 7.01 0.04
CA ILE A 12 -23.80 6.26 -0.02
C ILE A 12 -23.65 4.89 0.64
N VAL A 13 -22.57 4.15 0.33
CA VAL A 13 -22.33 2.84 0.92
C VAL A 13 -22.12 2.95 2.43
N GLY A 14 -21.33 3.92 2.89
CA GLY A 14 -21.11 4.17 4.32
C GLY A 14 -22.41 4.49 5.05
N LEU A 15 -23.24 5.38 4.50
CA LEU A 15 -24.56 5.69 5.05
C LEU A 15 -25.47 4.47 5.10
N ALA A 16 -25.46 3.62 4.07
CA ALA A 16 -26.25 2.40 4.04
C ALA A 16 -25.80 1.40 5.11
N LEU A 17 -24.49 1.19 5.30
CA LEU A 17 -23.95 0.31 6.33
C LEU A 17 -24.30 0.80 7.74
N VAL A 18 -24.11 2.09 8.02
CA VAL A 18 -24.45 2.69 9.32
C VAL A 18 -25.94 2.62 9.60
N SER A 19 -26.78 2.90 8.59
CA SER A 19 -28.24 2.81 8.73
C SER A 19 -28.71 1.37 8.92
N GLY A 20 -28.05 0.41 8.26
CA GLY A 20 -28.36 -1.02 8.36
C GLY A 20 -28.00 -1.63 9.72
N LEU A 21 -26.88 -1.21 10.33
CA LEU A 21 -26.52 -1.63 11.68
C LEU A 21 -27.41 -0.99 12.76
N GLY A 22 -28.05 0.13 12.43
CA GLY A 22 -28.87 0.94 13.34
C GLY A 22 -28.04 2.05 13.99
N ALA A 23 -28.61 3.25 14.10
CA ALA A 23 -27.88 4.46 14.51
C ALA A 23 -27.40 4.45 15.99
N GLU A 24 -27.98 3.62 16.84
CA GLU A 24 -27.60 3.47 18.24
C GLU A 24 -26.66 2.26 18.42
N GLY A 25 -25.51 2.47 19.05
CA GLY A 25 -24.56 1.39 19.36
C GLY A 25 -23.83 0.80 18.15
N VAL A 26 -23.67 1.56 17.05
CA VAL A 26 -22.99 1.10 15.82
C VAL A 26 -21.62 0.51 16.15
N THR A 27 -20.84 1.18 16.99
CA THR A 27 -19.49 0.72 17.38
C THR A 27 -19.52 -0.66 18.03
N ASP A 28 -20.43 -0.87 18.98
CA ASP A 28 -20.54 -2.14 19.70
C ASP A 28 -20.96 -3.28 18.76
N LYS A 29 -21.91 -3.02 17.87
CA LYS A 29 -22.33 -3.98 16.85
C LYS A 29 -21.25 -4.28 15.82
N VAL A 30 -20.46 -3.27 15.40
CA VAL A 30 -19.31 -3.50 14.52
C VAL A 30 -18.31 -4.40 15.23
N PHE A 31 -17.98 -4.13 16.50
CA PHE A 31 -17.07 -4.98 17.25
C PHE A 31 -17.58 -6.41 17.40
N GLU A 32 -18.88 -6.60 17.64
CA GLU A 32 -19.50 -7.91 17.74
C GLU A 32 -19.47 -8.68 16.40
N VAL A 33 -19.88 -8.04 15.31
CA VAL A 33 -20.02 -8.68 13.99
C VAL A 33 -18.66 -8.97 13.35
N THR A 34 -17.64 -8.17 13.64
CA THR A 34 -16.29 -8.30 13.07
C THR A 34 -15.35 -9.15 13.93
N ALA A 35 -15.81 -9.64 15.09
CA ALA A 35 -14.98 -10.43 15.99
C ALA A 35 -14.87 -11.89 15.54
N ILE A 36 -13.64 -12.38 15.45
CA ILE A 36 -13.28 -13.78 15.27
C ILE A 36 -12.49 -14.17 16.53
N ASP A 37 -12.90 -15.26 17.18
CA ASP A 37 -12.27 -15.78 18.40
C ASP A 37 -12.10 -14.73 19.53
N GLY A 38 -13.02 -13.77 19.62
CA GLY A 38 -13.02 -12.71 20.63
C GLY A 38 -12.06 -11.54 20.35
N VAL A 39 -11.39 -11.52 19.19
CA VAL A 39 -10.57 -10.38 18.74
C VAL A 39 -11.44 -9.43 17.93
N PRO A 40 -11.74 -8.20 18.41
CA PRO A 40 -12.60 -7.26 17.69
C PRO A 40 -11.93 -6.79 16.38
N LEU A 41 -12.75 -6.41 15.38
CA LEU A 41 -12.31 -5.88 14.07
C LEU A 41 -11.49 -6.84 13.18
N SER A 42 -11.43 -8.12 13.53
CA SER A 42 -10.67 -9.13 12.79
C SER A 42 -11.21 -9.45 11.39
N ASP A 43 -12.52 -9.33 11.16
CA ASP A 43 -13.14 -9.45 9.84
C ASP A 43 -14.02 -8.23 9.52
N PRO A 44 -13.44 -7.19 8.91
CA PRO A 44 -14.20 -6.01 8.50
C PRO A 44 -15.27 -6.30 7.45
N SER A 45 -15.12 -7.38 6.66
CA SER A 45 -16.07 -7.74 5.61
C SER A 45 -17.36 -8.36 6.14
N ALA A 46 -17.30 -8.91 7.36
CA ALA A 46 -18.46 -9.47 8.06
C ALA A 46 -19.61 -8.46 8.22
N VAL A 47 -19.32 -7.17 8.36
CA VAL A 47 -20.35 -6.13 8.43
C VAL A 47 -21.18 -6.11 7.15
N LEU A 48 -20.54 -6.11 5.98
CA LEU A 48 -21.26 -6.10 4.71
C LEU A 48 -22.02 -7.42 4.51
N PHE A 49 -21.40 -8.56 4.81
CA PHE A 49 -21.99 -9.89 4.59
C PHE A 49 -23.15 -10.23 5.54
N SER A 50 -23.07 -9.79 6.80
CA SER A 50 -24.16 -9.93 7.76
C SER A 50 -25.37 -9.09 7.35
N LEU A 51 -25.16 -7.84 6.94
CA LEU A 51 -26.23 -6.97 6.46
C LEU A 51 -26.85 -7.49 5.15
N SER A 52 -26.06 -7.96 4.19
CA SER A 52 -26.61 -8.55 2.96
C SER A 52 -27.48 -9.77 3.25
N THR A 53 -27.04 -10.63 4.17
CA THR A 53 -27.81 -11.79 4.61
C THR A 53 -29.11 -11.37 5.33
N SER A 54 -29.02 -10.39 6.23
CA SER A 54 -30.16 -9.96 7.05
C SER A 54 -31.23 -9.20 6.26
N PHE A 55 -30.84 -8.37 5.28
CA PHE A 55 -31.77 -7.49 4.56
C PHE A 55 -32.20 -8.02 3.18
N VAL A 56 -31.40 -8.89 2.55
CA VAL A 56 -31.67 -9.39 1.19
C VAL A 56 -31.74 -10.91 1.12
N GLY A 57 -30.81 -11.59 1.80
CA GLY A 57 -30.72 -13.04 1.87
C GLY A 57 -29.35 -13.58 1.47
N SER A 58 -29.11 -14.86 1.76
CA SER A 58 -27.79 -15.51 1.62
C SER A 58 -27.23 -15.52 0.18
N TRP A 59 -28.10 -15.57 -0.83
CA TRP A 59 -27.67 -15.59 -2.24
C TRP A 59 -26.84 -14.35 -2.62
N LEU A 60 -27.14 -13.18 -2.06
CA LEU A 60 -26.39 -11.95 -2.34
C LEU A 60 -25.01 -12.01 -1.68
N THR A 61 -24.93 -12.57 -0.48
CA THR A 61 -23.67 -12.80 0.24
C THR A 61 -22.75 -13.73 -0.55
N GLU A 62 -23.28 -14.81 -1.13
CA GLU A 62 -22.51 -15.71 -2.01
C GLU A 62 -21.98 -14.99 -3.24
N VAL A 63 -22.81 -14.14 -3.88
CA VAL A 63 -22.39 -13.33 -5.03
C VAL A 63 -21.27 -12.36 -4.63
N PHE A 64 -21.40 -11.67 -3.48
CA PHE A 64 -20.33 -10.80 -2.98
C PHE A 64 -19.05 -11.58 -2.68
N ALA A 65 -19.14 -12.77 -2.10
CA ALA A 65 -17.97 -13.61 -1.86
C ALA A 65 -17.24 -13.94 -3.17
N VAL A 66 -17.96 -14.32 -4.23
CA VAL A 66 -17.35 -14.58 -5.55
C VAL A 66 -16.70 -13.33 -6.15
N ILE A 67 -17.34 -12.17 -6.07
CA ILE A 67 -16.80 -10.91 -6.57
C ILE A 67 -15.53 -10.52 -5.80
N VAL A 68 -15.53 -10.66 -4.48
CA VAL A 68 -14.37 -10.37 -3.63
C VAL A 68 -13.21 -11.31 -3.96
N LEU A 69 -13.46 -12.62 -4.05
CA LEU A 69 -12.43 -13.61 -4.39
C LEU A 69 -11.82 -13.36 -5.78
N THR A 70 -12.64 -13.06 -6.78
CA THR A 70 -12.16 -12.75 -8.14
C THR A 70 -11.38 -11.43 -8.18
N SER A 71 -11.80 -10.40 -7.44
CA SER A 71 -11.08 -9.13 -7.30
C SER A 71 -9.72 -9.30 -6.61
N LEU A 72 -9.67 -10.06 -5.52
CA LEU A 72 -8.42 -10.36 -4.80
C LEU A 72 -7.43 -11.12 -5.68
N PHE A 73 -7.91 -12.10 -6.45
CA PHE A 73 -7.10 -12.81 -7.43
C PHE A 73 -6.55 -11.88 -8.54
N ALA A 74 -7.41 -11.00 -9.08
CA ALA A 74 -6.98 -10.02 -10.07
C ALA A 74 -5.93 -9.05 -9.51
N ALA A 75 -6.12 -8.57 -8.28
CA ALA A 75 -5.18 -7.67 -7.60
C ALA A 75 -3.82 -8.34 -7.35
N THR A 76 -3.80 -9.59 -6.87
CA THR A 76 -2.55 -10.35 -6.67
C THR A 76 -1.79 -10.56 -7.97
N LEU A 77 -2.47 -10.91 -9.07
CA LEU A 77 -1.85 -10.99 -10.39
C LEU A 77 -1.28 -9.63 -10.85
N ALA A 78 -2.00 -8.54 -10.61
CA ALA A 78 -1.52 -7.19 -10.94
C ALA A 78 -0.26 -6.83 -10.15
N PHE A 79 -0.22 -7.13 -8.84
CA PHE A 79 0.96 -6.89 -8.01
C PHE A 79 2.16 -7.71 -8.45
N GLN A 80 1.97 -9.00 -8.76
CA GLN A 80 3.05 -9.86 -9.23
C GLN A 80 3.67 -9.36 -10.53
N ASN A 81 2.82 -8.91 -11.47
CA ASN A 81 3.26 -8.32 -12.74
C ASN A 81 3.96 -6.97 -12.53
N SER A 82 3.41 -6.11 -11.69
CA SER A 82 3.97 -4.78 -11.40
C SER A 82 5.34 -4.91 -10.71
N ALA A 83 5.44 -5.71 -9.65
CA ALA A 83 6.68 -5.96 -8.92
C ALA A 83 7.78 -6.54 -9.84
N SER A 84 7.42 -7.48 -10.71
CA SER A 84 8.36 -8.05 -11.69
C SER A 84 8.93 -6.98 -12.62
N ARG A 85 8.08 -6.06 -13.11
CA ARG A 85 8.51 -4.96 -13.99
C ARG A 85 9.37 -3.93 -13.26
N TYR A 86 9.09 -3.65 -11.99
CA TYR A 86 9.94 -2.80 -11.16
C TYR A 86 11.33 -3.43 -10.94
N LEU A 87 11.41 -4.71 -10.57
CA LEU A 87 12.67 -5.44 -10.42
C LEU A 87 13.46 -5.49 -11.74
N PHE A 88 12.78 -5.75 -12.86
CA PHE A 88 13.38 -5.73 -14.20
C PHE A 88 13.96 -4.35 -14.54
N SER A 89 13.18 -3.29 -14.35
CA SER A 89 13.64 -1.91 -14.61
C SER A 89 14.83 -1.53 -13.73
N MET A 90 14.83 -1.94 -12.46
CA MET A 90 15.96 -1.74 -11.55
C MET A 90 17.19 -2.56 -11.94
N GLY A 91 17.02 -3.77 -12.47
CA GLY A 91 18.12 -4.57 -13.05
C GLY A 91 18.75 -3.89 -14.27
N ARG A 92 17.91 -3.38 -15.17
CA ARG A 92 18.34 -2.64 -16.37
C ARG A 92 19.01 -1.30 -16.06
N ALA A 93 18.53 -0.58 -15.05
CA ALA A 93 19.18 0.62 -14.51
C ALA A 93 20.47 0.30 -13.72
N GLY A 94 20.85 -0.97 -13.64
CA GLY A 94 22.04 -1.44 -12.92
C GLY A 94 21.91 -1.42 -11.40
N VAL A 95 20.77 -0.98 -10.83
CA VAL A 95 20.49 -0.92 -9.39
C VAL A 95 20.56 -2.31 -8.75
N LEU A 96 20.01 -3.31 -9.43
CA LEU A 96 20.01 -4.71 -9.01
C LEU A 96 20.91 -5.58 -9.92
N PRO A 97 21.19 -6.86 -9.56
CA PRO A 97 22.04 -7.72 -10.38
C PRO A 97 21.57 -7.81 -11.83
N LYS A 98 22.52 -7.80 -12.78
CA LYS A 98 22.24 -7.86 -14.24
C LYS A 98 21.39 -9.07 -14.67
N SER A 99 21.34 -10.13 -13.87
CA SER A 99 20.48 -11.29 -14.11
C SER A 99 18.99 -10.93 -14.15
N LEU A 100 18.57 -9.84 -13.50
CA LEU A 100 17.19 -9.34 -13.49
C LEU A 100 16.81 -8.57 -14.77
N ASP A 101 17.77 -8.20 -15.61
CA ASP A 101 17.54 -7.53 -16.91
C ASP A 101 17.26 -8.54 -18.05
N LYS A 102 17.16 -9.83 -17.74
CA LYS A 102 16.90 -10.86 -18.75
C LYS A 102 15.41 -11.02 -19.00
N VAL A 103 15.00 -10.87 -20.26
CA VAL A 103 13.68 -11.25 -20.76
C VAL A 103 13.71 -12.61 -21.46
N ASN A 104 12.60 -13.34 -21.41
CA ASN A 104 12.42 -14.57 -22.19
C ASN A 104 12.03 -14.27 -23.65
N GLY A 105 11.88 -15.32 -24.47
CA GLY A 105 11.49 -15.19 -25.89
C GLY A 105 10.11 -14.58 -26.15
N ARG A 106 9.30 -14.34 -25.11
CA ARG A 106 8.01 -13.66 -25.17
C ARG A 106 8.05 -12.27 -24.51
N GLN A 107 9.24 -11.70 -24.36
CA GLN A 107 9.51 -10.39 -23.73
C GLN A 107 9.05 -10.27 -22.26
N SER A 108 8.83 -11.40 -21.58
CA SER A 108 8.47 -11.40 -20.15
C SER A 108 9.74 -11.54 -19.28
N PRO A 109 9.89 -10.73 -18.21
CA PRO A 109 11.04 -10.78 -17.32
C PRO A 109 10.94 -11.98 -16.36
N MET A 110 11.15 -13.18 -16.90
CA MET A 110 10.92 -14.46 -16.20
C MET A 110 11.69 -14.58 -14.89
N VAL A 111 12.92 -14.06 -14.83
CA VAL A 111 13.76 -14.09 -13.61
C VAL A 111 13.19 -13.17 -12.52
N ALA A 112 12.69 -12.00 -12.89
CA ALA A 112 12.07 -11.09 -11.92
C ALA A 112 10.77 -11.68 -11.38
N THR A 113 9.95 -12.28 -12.25
CA THR A 113 8.70 -12.93 -11.85
C THR A 113 8.93 -14.15 -10.96
N SER A 114 9.92 -14.99 -11.27
CA SER A 114 10.23 -16.12 -10.40
C SER A 114 10.71 -15.68 -9.01
N ILE A 115 11.50 -14.60 -8.92
CA ILE A 115 11.94 -14.05 -7.64
C ILE A 115 10.75 -13.56 -6.82
N VAL A 116 9.81 -12.82 -7.43
CA VAL A 116 8.60 -12.37 -6.71
C VAL A 116 7.79 -13.56 -6.21
N SER A 117 7.60 -14.60 -7.03
CA SER A 117 6.89 -15.82 -6.62
C SER A 117 7.60 -16.56 -5.49
N VAL A 118 8.93 -16.68 -5.56
CA VAL A 118 9.73 -17.35 -4.52
C VAL A 118 9.68 -16.58 -3.21
N LEU A 119 9.76 -15.25 -3.26
CA LEU A 119 9.61 -14.41 -2.06
C LEU A 119 8.21 -14.54 -1.45
N ALA A 120 7.17 -14.56 -2.27
CA ALA A 120 5.80 -14.78 -1.80
C ALA A 120 5.64 -16.16 -1.15
N LEU A 121 6.15 -17.22 -1.79
CA LEU A 121 6.12 -18.58 -1.23
C LEU A 121 6.92 -18.67 0.08
N ALA A 122 8.10 -18.04 0.13
CA ALA A 122 8.92 -18.01 1.32
C ALA A 122 8.19 -17.32 2.48
N LEU A 123 7.50 -16.21 2.22
CA LEU A 123 6.68 -15.53 3.23
C LEU A 123 5.56 -16.44 3.77
N VAL A 124 4.88 -17.19 2.90
CA VAL A 124 3.85 -18.17 3.29
C VAL A 124 4.43 -19.30 4.12
N VAL A 125 5.60 -19.83 3.74
CA VAL A 125 6.26 -20.89 4.52
C VAL A 125 6.67 -20.38 5.90
N VAL A 126 7.23 -19.17 5.97
CA VAL A 126 7.59 -18.51 7.23
C VAL A 126 6.35 -18.31 8.11
N SER A 127 5.24 -17.82 7.55
CA SER A 127 4.02 -17.61 8.34
C SER A 127 3.45 -18.91 8.90
N ILE A 128 3.54 -20.02 8.17
CA ILE A 128 3.14 -21.34 8.66
C ILE A 128 4.06 -21.79 9.80
N ILE A 129 5.38 -21.62 9.67
CA ILE A 129 6.36 -22.02 10.70
C ILE A 129 6.14 -21.26 12.01
N PHE A 130 5.86 -19.95 11.92
CA PHE A 130 5.64 -19.10 13.10
C PHE A 130 4.17 -19.03 13.54
N ALA A 131 3.27 -19.79 12.89
CA ALA A 131 1.83 -19.78 13.14
C ALA A 131 1.21 -18.37 13.13
N TRP A 132 1.66 -17.52 12.20
CA TRP A 132 1.11 -16.18 12.03
C TRP A 132 -0.23 -16.22 11.31
N ASP A 133 -1.23 -15.61 11.93
CA ASP A 133 -2.54 -15.41 11.30
C ASP A 133 -2.43 -14.61 9.98
N PRO A 134 -2.99 -15.10 8.86
CA PRO A 134 -2.91 -14.44 7.56
C PRO A 134 -3.57 -13.06 7.52
N ILE A 135 -4.59 -12.81 8.32
CA ILE A 135 -5.37 -11.57 8.31
C ILE A 135 -4.79 -10.61 9.35
N LEU A 136 -4.82 -11.01 10.62
CA LEU A 136 -4.44 -10.17 11.75
C LEU A 136 -2.96 -9.80 11.76
N ASN A 137 -2.10 -10.69 11.29
CA ASN A 137 -0.66 -10.41 11.21
C ASN A 137 -0.27 -9.99 9.79
N LEU A 138 -0.32 -10.91 8.81
CA LEU A 138 0.26 -10.61 7.49
C LEU A 138 -0.49 -9.49 6.77
N PHE A 139 -1.81 -9.60 6.61
CA PHE A 139 -2.58 -8.61 5.86
C PHE A 139 -2.51 -7.22 6.50
N TYR A 140 -2.67 -7.12 7.83
CA TYR A 140 -2.57 -5.83 8.51
C TYR A 140 -1.15 -5.28 8.55
N TRP A 141 -0.11 -6.08 8.84
CA TRP A 141 1.27 -5.58 8.87
C TRP A 141 1.72 -5.08 7.51
N PHE A 142 1.57 -5.89 6.46
CA PHE A 142 2.02 -5.51 5.12
C PHE A 142 1.10 -4.47 4.48
N GLY A 143 -0.21 -4.49 4.78
CA GLY A 143 -1.14 -3.45 4.36
C GLY A 143 -0.77 -2.09 4.95
N ALA A 144 -0.48 -2.05 6.25
CA ALA A 144 -0.08 -0.81 6.94
C ALA A 144 1.21 -0.23 6.38
N VAL A 145 2.22 -1.10 6.23
CA VAL A 145 3.51 -0.73 5.65
C VAL A 145 3.36 -0.26 4.21
N ALA A 146 2.48 -0.90 3.42
CA ALA A 146 2.21 -0.47 2.05
C ALA A 146 1.58 0.93 2.00
N VAL A 147 0.64 1.27 2.88
CA VAL A 147 0.04 2.61 2.92
C VAL A 147 1.09 3.67 3.25
N ILE A 148 1.91 3.46 4.29
CA ILE A 148 3.04 4.34 4.64
C ILE A 148 3.97 4.54 3.43
N ALA A 149 4.35 3.45 2.77
CA ALA A 149 5.24 3.50 1.61
C ALA A 149 4.63 4.27 0.42
N ILE A 150 3.34 4.09 0.17
CA ILE A 150 2.62 4.79 -0.91
C ILE A 150 2.51 6.28 -0.60
N VAL A 151 2.08 6.67 0.61
CA VAL A 151 1.95 8.08 1.00
C VAL A 151 3.31 8.78 0.96
N LEU A 152 4.37 8.12 1.44
CA LEU A 152 5.74 8.62 1.32
C LEU A 152 6.12 8.82 -0.16
N THR A 153 5.77 7.88 -1.03
CA THR A 153 6.00 7.99 -2.48
C THR A 153 5.22 9.17 -3.08
N GLU A 154 3.97 9.40 -2.67
CA GLU A 154 3.16 10.53 -3.12
C GLU A 154 3.73 11.88 -2.68
N ILE A 155 4.30 11.97 -1.48
CA ILE A 155 5.03 13.15 -1.00
C ILE A 155 6.25 13.40 -1.91
N LEU A 156 7.03 12.36 -2.21
CA LEU A 156 8.19 12.48 -3.10
C LEU A 156 7.81 12.86 -4.54
N VAL A 157 6.70 12.33 -5.05
CA VAL A 157 6.18 12.69 -6.37
C VAL A 157 5.75 14.15 -6.38
N SER A 158 5.04 14.61 -5.35
CA SER A 158 4.62 16.01 -5.22
C SER A 158 5.82 16.96 -5.17
N LEU A 159 6.88 16.57 -4.43
CA LEU A 159 8.14 17.31 -4.43
C LEU A 159 8.83 17.29 -5.80
N SER A 160 8.82 16.15 -6.48
CA SER A 160 9.41 15.98 -7.81
C SER A 160 8.72 16.86 -8.85
N VAL A 161 7.39 17.03 -8.77
CA VAL A 161 6.61 17.94 -9.61
C VAL A 161 7.09 19.38 -9.45
N ILE A 162 7.27 19.85 -8.21
CA ILE A 162 7.78 21.20 -7.93
C ILE A 162 9.19 21.38 -8.53
N VAL A 163 10.08 20.41 -8.30
CA VAL A 163 11.46 20.45 -8.82
C VAL A 163 11.48 20.43 -10.34
N TYR A 164 10.65 19.60 -10.97
CA TYR A 164 10.53 19.49 -12.42
C TYR A 164 10.11 20.82 -13.05
N PHE A 165 8.97 21.39 -12.63
CA PHE A 165 8.49 22.65 -13.22
C PHE A 165 9.42 23.84 -12.95
N ARG A 166 10.10 23.86 -11.80
CA ARG A 166 11.13 24.88 -11.52
C ARG A 166 12.35 24.76 -12.44
N ARG A 167 12.70 23.56 -12.91
CA ARG A 167 13.83 23.32 -13.81
C ARG A 167 13.45 23.57 -15.28
N THR A 168 12.35 23.00 -15.73
CA THR A 168 11.97 23.01 -17.16
C THR A 168 11.26 24.31 -17.56
N LYS A 169 10.57 24.98 -16.63
CA LYS A 169 9.76 26.19 -16.87
C LYS A 169 8.67 26.05 -17.95
N GLU A 170 8.27 24.82 -18.28
CA GLU A 170 7.25 24.50 -19.29
C GLU A 170 5.85 25.02 -18.93
N ASP A 171 5.54 25.09 -17.63
CA ASP A 171 4.34 25.75 -17.11
C ASP A 171 4.76 26.76 -16.02
N THR A 172 4.13 27.93 -16.02
CA THR A 172 4.40 29.04 -15.11
C THR A 172 3.22 29.35 -14.18
N ARG A 173 2.10 28.63 -14.31
CA ARG A 173 0.92 28.82 -13.47
C ARG A 173 1.19 28.38 -12.02
N VAL A 174 1.37 29.35 -11.14
CA VAL A 174 1.72 29.16 -9.72
C VAL A 174 0.78 28.20 -8.99
N TRP A 175 -0.51 28.18 -9.36
CA TRP A 175 -1.47 27.26 -8.78
C TRP A 175 -1.10 25.79 -9.02
N HIS A 176 -0.79 25.41 -10.26
CA HIS A 176 -0.50 24.03 -10.63
C HIS A 176 0.93 23.62 -10.30
N THR A 177 1.88 24.56 -10.37
CA THR A 177 3.31 24.26 -10.22
C THR A 177 3.81 24.34 -8.79
N LEU A 178 3.10 25.08 -7.91
CA LEU A 178 3.56 25.33 -6.55
C LEU A 178 2.47 25.15 -5.50
N ILE A 179 1.33 25.84 -5.63
CA ILE A 179 0.32 25.87 -4.55
C ILE A 179 -0.34 24.49 -4.37
N ALA A 180 -0.85 23.89 -5.44
CA ALA A 180 -1.50 22.59 -5.35
C ALA A 180 -0.55 21.47 -4.87
N PRO A 181 0.70 21.35 -5.38
CA PRO A 181 1.66 20.38 -4.83
C PRO A 181 2.04 20.63 -3.36
N ILE A 182 2.19 21.88 -2.92
CA ILE A 182 2.51 22.18 -1.51
C ILE A 182 1.33 21.80 -0.61
N LEU A 183 0.10 22.13 -1.00
CA LEU A 183 -1.09 21.73 -0.25
C LEU A 183 -1.20 20.21 -0.14
N ALA A 184 -0.89 19.49 -1.23
CA ALA A 184 -0.82 18.03 -1.21
C ALA A 184 0.25 17.52 -0.23
N ILE A 185 1.47 18.08 -0.26
CA ILE A 185 2.54 17.70 0.67
C ILE A 185 2.11 17.92 2.13
N ILE A 186 1.52 19.08 2.46
CA ILE A 186 1.09 19.36 3.83
C ILE A 186 0.02 18.34 4.27
N GLY A 187 -0.99 18.10 3.44
CA GLY A 187 -2.05 17.14 3.76
C GLY A 187 -1.52 15.72 3.92
N LEU A 188 -0.66 15.27 3.01
CA LEU A 188 -0.05 13.94 3.05
C LEU A 188 0.89 13.77 4.25
N VAL A 189 1.69 14.78 4.59
CA VAL A 189 2.58 14.72 5.78
C VAL A 189 1.78 14.65 7.07
N ILE A 190 0.68 15.41 7.18
CA ILE A 190 -0.22 15.33 8.34
C ILE A 190 -0.88 13.95 8.40
N GLY A 191 -1.39 13.45 7.27
CA GLY A 191 -1.99 12.12 7.18
C GLY A 191 -1.02 11.00 7.56
N GLU A 192 0.21 11.07 7.04
CA GLU A 192 1.30 10.14 7.34
C GLU A 192 1.65 10.16 8.84
N TYR A 193 1.76 11.35 9.43
CA TYR A 193 1.98 11.49 10.88
C TYR A 193 0.86 10.85 11.69
N MET A 194 -0.40 11.10 11.33
CA MET A 194 -1.55 10.50 12.02
C MET A 194 -1.56 8.98 11.88
N LEU A 195 -1.30 8.47 10.67
CA LEU A 195 -1.21 7.05 10.39
C LEU A 195 -0.12 6.37 11.23
N MET A 196 1.08 6.94 11.26
CA MET A 196 2.18 6.41 12.08
C MET A 196 1.87 6.47 13.57
N SER A 197 1.25 7.55 14.05
CA SER A 197 0.89 7.70 15.46
C SER A 197 -0.12 6.64 15.93
N ARG A 198 -0.98 6.14 15.02
CA ARG A 198 -2.00 5.11 15.31
C ARG A 198 -1.72 3.79 14.61
N PHE A 199 -0.48 3.57 14.18
CA PHE A 199 -0.07 2.34 13.52
C PHE A 199 -0.31 1.11 14.40
N ASN A 200 -0.17 1.25 15.71
CA ASN A 200 -0.43 0.21 16.69
C ASN A 200 -1.83 -0.41 16.58
N LEU A 201 -2.86 0.42 16.44
CA LEU A 201 -4.25 -0.02 16.30
C LEU A 201 -4.49 -0.62 14.93
N PHE A 202 -3.89 -0.05 13.90
CA PHE A 202 -4.07 -0.52 12.52
C PHE A 202 -3.37 -1.86 12.25
N SER A 203 -2.24 -2.12 12.90
CA SER A 203 -1.43 -3.33 12.71
C SER A 203 -1.60 -4.38 13.83
N GLY A 204 -2.44 -4.11 14.84
CA GLY A 204 -2.60 -4.99 16.00
C GLY A 204 -1.34 -5.10 16.88
N THR A 205 -0.46 -4.10 16.84
CA THR A 205 0.84 -4.10 17.53
C THR A 205 0.88 -3.23 18.78
N ALA A 206 -0.26 -2.90 19.38
CA ALA A 206 -0.33 -2.11 20.60
C ALA A 206 0.39 -2.80 21.78
N SER A 207 1.18 -2.02 22.53
CA SER A 207 1.91 -2.48 23.73
C SER A 207 1.17 -2.20 25.05
N GLY A 208 0.01 -1.54 24.99
CA GLY A 208 -0.79 -1.09 26.13
C GLY A 208 -2.22 -0.70 25.72
N GLU A 209 -2.76 0.38 26.29
CA GLU A 209 -4.13 0.87 25.99
C GLU A 209 -4.32 1.35 24.53
N GLY A 210 -3.23 1.44 23.76
CA GLY A 210 -3.29 1.83 22.35
C GLY A 210 -3.20 3.34 22.16
N GLY A 211 -2.49 4.04 23.05
CA GLY A 211 -2.17 5.46 22.93
C GLY A 211 -1.34 5.78 21.67
N PRO A 212 -1.23 7.06 21.27
CA PRO A 212 -0.38 7.44 20.15
C PRO A 212 1.07 6.97 20.35
N TRP A 213 1.67 6.35 19.34
CA TRP A 213 3.05 5.83 19.36
C TRP A 213 3.31 4.66 20.33
N GLU A 214 2.27 4.13 20.99
CA GLU A 214 2.39 2.97 21.88
C GLU A 214 2.33 1.66 21.09
N MET A 215 3.45 1.29 20.47
CA MET A 215 3.59 0.04 19.74
C MET A 215 4.69 -0.85 20.33
N ASN A 216 4.50 -2.17 20.17
CA ASN A 216 5.48 -3.18 20.51
C ASN A 216 6.69 -3.13 19.55
N THR A 217 7.71 -3.94 19.82
CA THR A 217 8.93 -4.00 19.00
C THR A 217 8.64 -4.31 17.54
N THR A 218 7.69 -5.20 17.25
CA THR A 218 7.29 -5.55 15.87
C THR A 218 6.70 -4.34 15.15
N GLY A 219 5.83 -3.57 15.80
CA GLY A 219 5.25 -2.35 15.23
C GLY A 219 6.32 -1.34 14.83
N TRP A 220 7.29 -1.10 15.72
CA TRP A 220 8.43 -0.22 15.41
C TRP A 220 9.28 -0.73 14.26
N ILE A 221 9.56 -2.03 14.20
CA ILE A 221 10.30 -2.64 13.09
C ILE A 221 9.57 -2.41 11.77
N LEU A 222 8.25 -2.63 11.73
CA LEU A 222 7.44 -2.47 10.52
C LEU A 222 7.40 -1.02 10.04
N VAL A 223 7.17 -0.06 10.94
CA VAL A 223 7.16 1.38 10.57
C VAL A 223 8.53 1.83 10.08
N LEU A 224 9.59 1.52 10.84
CA LEU A 224 10.95 1.96 10.51
C LEU A 224 11.49 1.27 9.26
N LEU A 225 11.02 0.07 8.91
CA LEU A 225 11.45 -0.64 7.70
C LEU A 225 11.21 0.19 6.45
N THR A 226 10.08 0.89 6.34
CA THR A 226 9.78 1.75 5.18
C THR A 226 10.80 2.87 5.04
N PHE A 227 11.09 3.57 6.13
CA PHE A 227 12.07 4.65 6.14
C PHE A 227 13.50 4.14 5.94
N ALA A 228 13.83 2.98 6.48
CA ALA A 228 15.12 2.32 6.28
C ALA A 228 15.33 1.99 4.80
N VAL A 229 14.33 1.39 4.14
CA VAL A 229 14.38 1.11 2.69
C VAL A 229 14.50 2.40 1.88
N PHE A 230 13.78 3.45 2.25
CA PHE A 230 13.90 4.76 1.61
C PHE A 230 15.32 5.35 1.74
N VAL A 231 15.90 5.33 2.95
CA VAL A 231 17.27 5.82 3.20
C VAL A 231 18.29 4.99 2.43
N VAL A 232 18.16 3.66 2.42
CA VAL A 232 19.02 2.77 1.62
C VAL A 232 18.90 3.13 0.13
N GLY A 233 17.69 3.35 -0.37
CA GLY A 233 17.44 3.79 -1.74
C GLY A 233 18.13 5.11 -2.07
N LEU A 234 18.03 6.11 -1.18
CA LEU A 234 18.72 7.39 -1.33
C LEU A 234 20.24 7.24 -1.33
N LEU A 235 20.80 6.47 -0.40
CA LEU A 235 22.25 6.22 -0.32
C LEU A 235 22.77 5.54 -1.59
N VAL A 236 22.07 4.50 -2.05
CA VAL A 236 22.39 3.79 -3.30
C VAL A 236 22.32 4.75 -4.49
N GLY A 237 21.30 5.60 -4.57
CA GLY A 237 21.16 6.62 -5.61
C GLY A 237 22.30 7.65 -5.60
N LEU A 238 22.66 8.17 -4.42
CA LEU A 238 23.73 9.15 -4.27
C LEU A 238 25.10 8.58 -4.65
N LEU A 239 25.41 7.34 -4.25
CA LEU A 239 26.66 6.65 -4.59
C LEU A 239 26.79 6.38 -6.10
N ARG A 240 25.68 6.29 -6.82
CA ARG A 240 25.65 5.97 -8.26
C ARG A 240 25.58 7.18 -9.18
N LYS A 241 25.22 8.36 -8.65
CA LYS A 241 25.17 9.63 -9.39
C LYS A 241 26.47 9.96 -10.14
N GLY A 242 27.62 9.49 -9.65
CA GLY A 242 28.92 9.64 -10.31
C GLY A 242 29.14 8.75 -11.55
N ARG A 243 28.42 7.62 -11.68
CA ARG A 243 28.50 6.70 -12.83
C ARG A 243 27.52 7.07 -13.95
N GLU A 244 26.31 7.51 -13.62
CA GLU A 244 25.29 7.92 -14.62
C GLU A 244 25.69 9.15 -15.44
N ASN A 245 26.39 10.11 -14.84
CA ASN A 245 26.90 11.28 -15.58
C ASN A 245 27.86 10.90 -16.72
N TYR A 246 28.55 9.76 -16.63
CA TYR A 246 29.51 9.32 -17.65
C TYR A 246 28.82 8.71 -18.87
N ASP A 247 27.73 7.94 -18.65
CA ASP A 247 26.97 7.29 -19.72
C ASP A 247 26.04 8.27 -20.45
N SER A 248 25.49 9.28 -19.78
CA SER A 248 24.73 10.34 -20.44
C SER A 248 25.60 11.18 -21.39
N VAL A 249 26.84 11.50 -21.01
CA VAL A 249 27.76 12.26 -21.89
C VAL A 249 28.20 11.42 -23.08
N ARG A 250 28.33 10.10 -22.92
CA ARG A 250 28.74 9.20 -24.00
C ARG A 250 27.64 8.99 -25.05
N ASN A 251 26.37 8.91 -24.63
CA ASN A 251 25.23 8.73 -25.54
C ASN A 251 24.83 9.99 -26.33
N PHE A 252 25.35 11.18 -25.98
CA PHE A 252 25.19 12.38 -26.83
C PHE A 252 26.27 12.52 -27.91
N VAL A 253 27.32 11.70 -27.86
CA VAL A 253 28.51 11.82 -28.72
C VAL A 253 28.74 10.58 -29.60
N SER A 254 27.86 9.57 -29.52
CA SER A 254 27.88 8.36 -30.36
C SER A 254 26.69 8.30 -31.31
#